data_AF-A0A9J6G000-F1
#
_entry.id   AF-A0A9J6G000-F1
#
_cell.length_a   1.000
_cell.length_b   1.000
_cell.length_c   1.000
_cell.angle_alpha   90.00
_cell.angle_beta   90.00
_cell.angle_gamma   90.00
#
_symmetry.space_group_name_H-M   'P 1'
#
loop_
_entity.id
_entity.type
_entity.pdbx_description
1 polymer ?
#
loop_
_entity_poly.entity_id
_entity_poly.type
_entity_poly.pdbx_seq_one_letter_code
_entity_poly.pdbx_strand_id
1 'polypeptide(L)'
;MDLHLVGVLESSCPCRNNYWDPESCPEPRFQSLFASMPGPSTGHNSDDLQTVIKDCSVALQRLEDMLPNFQYATRSANTPAGKERRLRALAYANGTAEVPTDDWIRDHVHRQLWRSRNEKRLVVMSRLGYTVTSKDLKTVLGTNWLNDVIIDFYLGLVAERAGETPDGLRVHALTAHFFNVLRNRGYDAVRRWTDSLDLFAVDLVLVPIHDSDHWSLAVLNISNRSFDFYDSMGRKNWNCYQTLMAYLRKEHKDKRNLPLSPSSKWECRFMKGIPVQGNSHDCGVFVCLYAECLARGAPFNFSAKDIQRLRYIIAYEIMSGKLMDHQS
;
A
#
# COMPACT_ATOMS: atom_id res chain seq x y z
N MET A 1 26.65 -44.20 3.86
CA MET A 1 25.31 -44.78 3.62
C MET A 1 24.61 -43.86 2.66
N ASP A 2 24.63 -44.23 1.38
CA ASP A 2 24.03 -43.44 0.30
C ASP A 2 22.50 -43.49 0.41
N LEU A 3 21.88 -42.32 0.50
CA LEU A 3 20.43 -42.17 0.42
C LEU A 3 20.08 -41.64 -0.97
N HIS A 4 19.62 -42.54 -1.82
CA HIS A 4 19.05 -42.20 -3.13
C HIS A 4 17.80 -41.31 -2.95
N LEU A 5 17.70 -40.27 -3.79
CA LEU A 5 16.47 -39.51 -4.00
C LEU A 5 15.41 -40.45 -4.59
N VAL A 6 14.43 -40.84 -3.77
CA VAL A 6 13.19 -41.44 -4.26
C VAL A 6 12.47 -40.38 -5.10
N GLY A 7 12.18 -40.72 -6.35
CA GLY A 7 11.60 -39.83 -7.35
C GLY A 7 10.32 -39.13 -6.91
N VAL A 8 9.97 -38.08 -7.65
CA VAL A 8 8.72 -37.34 -7.52
C VAL A 8 7.56 -38.32 -7.71
N LEU A 9 7.00 -38.81 -6.61
CA LEU A 9 5.73 -39.52 -6.62
C LEU A 9 4.63 -38.46 -6.71
N GLU A 10 3.85 -38.52 -7.78
CA GLU A 10 2.58 -37.80 -7.90
C GLU A 10 1.66 -38.25 -6.76
N SER A 11 1.62 -37.47 -5.66
CA SER A 11 0.65 -37.71 -4.59
C SER A 11 -0.66 -37.03 -4.94
N SER A 12 -1.74 -37.78 -5.06
CA SER A 12 -3.12 -37.33 -5.25
C SER A 12 -3.75 -36.74 -3.97
N CYS A 13 -2.95 -36.18 -3.05
CA CYS A 13 -3.42 -35.74 -1.74
C CYS A 13 -4.44 -34.58 -1.87
N PRO A 14 -5.66 -34.72 -1.33
CA PRO A 14 -6.68 -33.66 -1.33
C PRO A 14 -6.29 -32.42 -0.52
N CYS A 15 -5.23 -32.52 0.29
CA CYS A 15 -4.69 -31.51 1.19
C CYS A 15 -4.16 -30.22 0.53
N ARG A 16 -4.33 -30.07 -0.80
CA ARG A 16 -4.02 -28.85 -1.56
C ARG A 16 -5.18 -27.85 -1.67
N ASN A 17 -6.40 -28.21 -1.28
CA ASN A 17 -7.54 -27.29 -1.26
C ASN A 17 -7.71 -26.63 0.10
N ASN A 18 -8.30 -25.42 0.13
CA ASN A 18 -8.34 -24.43 1.23
C ASN A 18 -8.94 -24.87 2.59
N TYR A 19 -9.22 -26.15 2.81
CA TYR A 19 -9.60 -26.72 4.10
C TYR A 19 -8.70 -27.92 4.37
N TRP A 20 -7.72 -27.73 5.26
CA TRP A 20 -6.84 -28.80 5.71
C TRP A 20 -7.41 -29.42 6.98
N ASP A 21 -7.83 -30.69 6.89
CA ASP A 21 -8.15 -31.55 8.02
C ASP A 21 -6.98 -32.54 8.24
N PRO A 22 -6.27 -32.46 9.38
CA PRO A 22 -5.13 -33.31 9.65
C PRO A 22 -5.49 -34.78 9.92
N GLU A 23 -6.68 -35.06 10.46
CA GLU A 23 -7.09 -36.42 10.88
C GLU A 23 -7.49 -37.30 9.68
N SER A 24 -7.95 -36.67 8.60
CA SER A 24 -8.36 -37.35 7.36
C SER A 24 -7.28 -37.35 6.27
N CYS A 25 -6.03 -36.96 6.60
CA CYS A 25 -4.93 -36.94 5.64
C CYS A 25 -4.38 -38.37 5.37
N PRO A 26 -4.48 -38.87 4.13
CA PRO A 26 -4.08 -40.25 3.79
C PRO A 26 -2.56 -40.42 3.63
N GLU A 27 -1.79 -39.35 3.78
CA GLU A 27 -0.35 -39.35 3.50
C GLU A 27 0.44 -39.99 4.67
N PRO A 28 1.15 -41.11 4.44
CA PRO A 28 1.75 -41.94 5.51
C PRO A 28 2.73 -41.18 6.42
N ARG A 29 3.40 -40.16 5.89
CA ARG A 29 4.38 -39.34 6.65
C ARG A 29 3.77 -38.47 7.74
N PHE A 30 2.47 -38.17 7.64
CA PHE A 30 1.75 -37.39 8.65
C PHE A 30 1.07 -38.30 9.67
N GLN A 31 0.64 -39.50 9.27
CA GLN A 31 0.08 -40.50 10.17
C GLN A 31 1.08 -40.95 11.25
N SER A 32 2.37 -41.09 10.91
CA SER A 32 3.42 -41.41 11.89
C SER A 32 3.69 -40.28 12.89
N LEU A 33 3.43 -39.03 12.49
CA LEU A 33 3.55 -37.84 13.34
C LEU A 33 2.43 -37.80 14.39
N PHE A 34 1.20 -38.19 14.02
CA PHE A 34 0.08 -38.27 14.97
C PHE A 34 0.19 -39.45 15.91
N ALA A 35 0.73 -40.58 15.46
CA ALA A 35 0.99 -41.75 16.31
C ALA A 35 2.09 -41.51 17.38
N SER A 36 2.91 -40.47 17.19
CA SER A 36 3.99 -40.07 18.12
C SER A 36 3.62 -38.87 19.00
N MET A 37 2.42 -38.31 18.84
CA MET A 37 1.87 -37.30 19.75
C MET A 37 1.24 -38.00 20.97
N PRO A 38 1.54 -37.58 22.21
CA PRO A 38 0.96 -38.21 23.39
C PRO A 38 -0.57 -37.99 23.42
N GLY A 39 -1.30 -39.02 23.87
CA GLY A 39 -2.77 -39.03 23.92
C GLY A 39 -3.40 -37.95 24.82
N PRO A 40 -4.75 -37.86 24.83
CA PRO A 40 -5.52 -36.67 25.23
C PRO A 40 -5.56 -36.36 26.75
N SER A 41 -4.59 -36.79 27.55
CA SER A 41 -4.61 -36.65 29.02
C SER A 41 -3.60 -35.65 29.61
N THR A 42 -2.93 -34.83 28.80
CA THR A 42 -1.95 -33.85 29.33
C THR A 42 -2.53 -32.44 29.58
N GLY A 43 -3.80 -32.18 29.23
CA GLY A 43 -4.41 -30.87 29.41
C GLY A 43 -3.87 -29.77 28.48
N HIS A 44 -3.00 -30.13 27.53
CA HIS A 44 -2.42 -29.19 26.57
C HIS A 44 -3.28 -29.04 25.31
N ASN A 45 -3.43 -27.81 24.83
CA ASN A 45 -4.23 -27.48 23.65
C ASN A 45 -3.37 -26.90 22.51
N SER A 46 -4.01 -26.51 21.40
CA SER A 46 -3.33 -25.95 20.22
C SER A 46 -2.45 -24.73 20.53
N ASP A 47 -2.81 -23.93 21.55
CA ASP A 47 -2.05 -22.75 21.96
C ASP A 47 -0.73 -23.13 22.67
N ASP A 48 -0.70 -24.27 23.37
CA ASP A 48 0.55 -24.81 23.93
C ASP A 48 1.50 -25.24 22.81
N LEU A 49 0.98 -25.83 21.74
CA LEU A 49 1.76 -26.21 20.56
C LEU A 49 2.34 -24.98 19.85
N GLN A 50 1.55 -23.91 19.72
CA GLN A 50 2.00 -22.61 19.17
C GLN A 50 3.09 -21.98 20.05
N THR A 51 2.99 -22.13 21.37
CA THR A 51 3.97 -21.61 22.33
C THR A 51 5.30 -22.36 22.20
N VAL A 52 5.27 -23.69 22.12
CA VAL A 52 6.47 -24.52 21.87
C VAL A 52 7.11 -24.18 20.52
N ILE A 53 6.32 -23.99 19.46
CA ILE A 53 6.84 -23.59 18.13
C ILE A 53 7.52 -22.22 18.20
N LYS A 54 6.94 -21.28 18.95
CA LYS A 54 7.50 -19.93 19.15
C LYS A 54 8.82 -19.99 19.91
N ASP A 55 8.87 -20.75 21.01
CA ASP A 55 10.07 -20.89 21.83
C ASP A 55 11.22 -21.56 21.07
N CYS A 56 10.90 -22.60 20.28
CA CYS A 56 11.85 -23.22 19.36
C CYS A 56 12.37 -22.21 18.31
N SER A 57 11.50 -21.39 17.73
CA SER A 57 11.90 -20.39 16.72
C SER A 57 12.83 -19.31 17.30
N VAL A 58 12.57 -18.85 18.52
CA VAL A 58 13.41 -17.86 19.22
C VAL A 58 14.75 -18.47 19.62
N ALA A 59 14.75 -19.72 20.11
CA ALA A 59 15.99 -20.43 20.45
C ALA A 59 16.89 -20.63 19.21
N LEU A 60 16.30 -20.94 18.06
CA LEU A 60 17.02 -21.10 16.81
C LEU A 60 17.63 -19.78 16.31
N GLN A 61 16.90 -18.67 16.40
CA GLN A 61 17.44 -17.35 16.06
C GLN A 61 18.64 -16.98 16.95
N ARG A 62 18.55 -17.24 18.26
CA ARG A 62 19.66 -16.98 19.19
C ARG A 62 20.90 -17.81 18.88
N LEU A 63 20.71 -19.06 18.44
CA LEU A 63 21.82 -19.91 18.03
C LEU A 63 22.51 -19.41 16.75
N GLU A 64 21.75 -18.89 15.78
CA GLU A 64 22.32 -18.25 14.58
C GLU A 64 23.11 -16.97 14.93
N ASP A 65 22.60 -16.18 15.89
CA ASP A 65 23.27 -14.94 16.31
C ASP A 65 24.56 -15.21 17.12
N MET A 66 24.61 -16.31 17.88
CA MET A 66 25.75 -16.67 18.72
C MET A 66 26.83 -17.48 18.00
N LEU A 67 26.48 -18.20 16.92
CA LEU A 67 27.39 -19.08 16.19
C LEU A 67 27.44 -18.66 14.71
N PRO A 68 28.50 -17.96 14.27
CA PRO A 68 28.59 -17.40 12.91
C PRO A 68 28.44 -18.41 11.77
N ASN A 69 28.65 -19.70 12.06
CA ASN A 69 28.61 -20.80 11.10
C ASN A 69 27.37 -21.71 11.27
N PHE A 70 26.46 -21.41 12.20
CA PHE A 70 25.22 -22.16 12.40
C PHE A 70 24.07 -21.44 11.68
N GLN A 71 23.39 -22.15 10.76
CA GLN A 71 22.16 -21.67 10.12
C GLN A 71 21.09 -22.76 10.19
N TYR A 72 19.94 -22.43 10.77
CA TYR A 72 18.79 -23.31 10.83
C TYR A 72 17.96 -23.18 9.55
N ALA A 73 18.11 -24.16 8.65
CA ALA A 73 17.39 -24.17 7.37
C ALA A 73 16.00 -24.80 7.51
N THR A 74 14.94 -24.00 7.41
CA THR A 74 13.61 -24.54 7.09
C THR A 74 13.63 -25.08 5.65
N ARG A 75 13.07 -26.28 5.42
CA ARG A 75 13.08 -26.95 4.09
C ARG A 75 12.60 -26.06 2.92
N SER A 76 11.82 -25.01 3.19
CA SER A 76 11.37 -24.05 2.17
C SER A 76 12.48 -23.11 1.66
N ALA A 77 13.46 -22.74 2.49
CA ALA A 77 14.44 -21.70 2.17
C ALA A 77 15.59 -22.18 1.27
N ASN A 78 15.91 -23.48 1.31
CA ASN A 78 16.97 -24.09 0.50
C ASN A 78 16.48 -24.73 -0.81
N THR A 79 15.18 -24.65 -1.11
CA THR A 79 14.70 -25.02 -2.44
C THR A 79 15.29 -24.06 -3.49
N PRO A 80 15.53 -24.51 -4.74
CA PRO A 80 15.93 -23.64 -5.83
C PRO A 80 15.00 -22.41 -5.95
N ALA A 81 13.69 -22.62 -5.79
CA ALA A 81 12.69 -21.56 -5.74
C ALA A 81 12.85 -20.59 -4.56
N GLY A 82 13.23 -21.07 -3.37
CA GLY A 82 13.47 -20.25 -2.18
C GLY A 82 14.72 -19.36 -2.32
N LYS A 83 15.80 -19.91 -2.87
CA LYS A 83 17.04 -19.16 -3.18
C LYS A 83 16.82 -18.14 -4.29
N GLU A 84 16.13 -18.52 -5.36
CA GLU A 84 15.78 -17.63 -6.47
C GLU A 84 14.89 -16.47 -6.00
N ARG A 85 13.91 -16.73 -5.12
CA ARG A 85 13.07 -15.68 -4.52
C ARG A 85 13.86 -14.68 -3.65
N ARG A 86 14.86 -15.14 -2.90
CA ARG A 86 15.71 -14.27 -2.06
C ARG A 86 16.66 -13.43 -2.92
N LEU A 87 17.24 -14.03 -3.95
CA LEU A 87 18.07 -13.34 -4.93
C LEU A 87 17.27 -12.31 -5.73
N ARG A 88 16.02 -12.61 -6.14
CA ARG A 88 15.14 -11.64 -6.81
C ARG A 88 14.75 -10.47 -5.91
N ALA A 89 14.45 -10.72 -4.63
CA ALA A 89 14.14 -9.65 -3.67
C ALA A 89 15.33 -8.70 -3.45
N LEU A 90 16.55 -9.26 -3.35
CA LEU A 90 17.79 -8.49 -3.24
C LEU A 90 18.13 -7.76 -4.55
N ALA A 91 17.89 -8.39 -5.70
CA ALA A 91 18.14 -7.78 -7.01
C ALA A 91 17.13 -6.68 -7.35
N TYR A 92 15.85 -6.78 -6.98
CA TYR A 92 14.88 -5.68 -7.11
C TYR A 92 15.26 -4.49 -6.22
N ALA A 93 15.63 -4.76 -4.96
CA ALA A 93 16.14 -3.71 -4.07
C ALA A 93 17.40 -3.02 -4.61
N ASN A 94 18.18 -3.74 -5.44
CA ASN A 94 19.38 -3.23 -6.11
C ASN A 94 19.13 -2.75 -7.56
N GLY A 95 17.88 -2.70 -8.03
CA GLY A 95 17.52 -2.22 -9.38
C GLY A 95 17.94 -3.13 -10.54
N THR A 96 18.26 -4.40 -10.29
CA THR A 96 18.79 -5.36 -11.29
C THR A 96 17.84 -6.51 -11.65
N ALA A 97 16.56 -6.48 -11.22
CA ALA A 97 15.59 -7.55 -11.45
C ALA A 97 14.34 -7.16 -12.25
N GLU A 98 13.74 -8.15 -12.91
CA GLU A 98 12.41 -8.11 -13.53
C GLU A 98 11.31 -7.67 -12.55
N VAL A 99 10.30 -6.96 -13.06
CA VAL A 99 9.12 -6.50 -12.31
C VAL A 99 8.47 -7.68 -11.57
N PRO A 100 8.22 -7.59 -10.24
CA PRO A 100 7.61 -8.68 -9.48
C PRO A 100 6.23 -9.06 -10.03
N THR A 101 5.93 -10.37 -10.10
CA THR A 101 4.61 -10.85 -10.54
C THR A 101 3.54 -10.62 -9.47
N ASP A 102 2.28 -10.49 -9.89
CA ASP A 102 1.15 -10.25 -8.98
C ASP A 102 1.02 -11.32 -7.87
N ASP A 103 1.25 -12.60 -8.20
CA ASP A 103 1.20 -13.69 -7.21
C ASP A 103 2.33 -13.58 -6.19
N TRP A 104 3.53 -13.21 -6.63
CA TRP A 104 4.65 -12.99 -5.72
C TRP A 104 4.37 -11.79 -4.80
N ILE A 105 3.81 -10.70 -5.35
CA ILE A 105 3.43 -9.51 -4.59
C ILE A 105 2.41 -9.89 -3.51
N ARG A 106 1.36 -10.61 -3.89
CA ARG A 106 0.32 -11.10 -2.96
C ARG A 106 0.93 -11.92 -1.82
N ASP A 107 1.75 -12.91 -2.16
CA ASP A 107 2.44 -13.77 -1.18
C ASP A 107 3.39 -12.98 -0.28
N HIS A 108 4.07 -11.97 -0.82
CA HIS A 108 4.97 -11.11 -0.07
C HIS A 108 4.20 -10.28 0.98
N VAL A 109 3.12 -9.62 0.56
CA VAL A 109 2.27 -8.81 1.43
C VAL A 109 1.66 -9.68 2.55
N HIS A 110 1.13 -10.86 2.22
CA HIS A 110 0.57 -11.77 3.23
C HIS A 110 1.60 -12.21 4.27
N ARG A 111 2.83 -12.54 3.87
CA ARG A 111 3.89 -12.93 4.81
C ARG A 111 4.24 -11.82 5.78
N GLN A 112 4.23 -10.57 5.34
CA GLN A 112 4.56 -9.42 6.19
C GLN A 112 3.42 -9.12 7.17
N LEU A 113 2.16 -9.25 6.74
CA LEU A 113 1.01 -9.17 7.63
C LEU A 113 0.95 -10.33 8.63
N TRP A 114 1.35 -11.53 8.23
CA TRP A 114 1.45 -12.68 9.11
C TRP A 114 2.49 -12.47 10.22
N ARG A 115 3.68 -11.96 9.86
CA ARG A 115 4.74 -11.64 10.84
C ARG A 115 4.29 -10.62 11.89
N SER A 116 3.45 -9.68 11.49
CA SER A 116 2.88 -8.66 12.39
C SER A 116 1.56 -9.06 13.06
N ARG A 117 1.14 -10.34 12.99
CA ARG A 117 -0.14 -10.80 13.57
C ARG A 117 -0.25 -10.56 15.08
N ASN A 118 0.86 -10.69 15.78
CA ASN A 118 0.93 -10.54 17.25
C ASN A 118 1.28 -9.11 17.69
N GLU A 119 1.62 -8.21 16.75
CA GLU A 119 2.01 -6.84 17.05
C GLU A 119 1.29 -5.85 16.13
N LYS A 120 0.16 -5.34 16.63
CA LYS A 120 -0.75 -4.44 15.88
C LYS A 120 -0.12 -3.10 15.50
N ARG A 121 1.05 -2.74 16.03
CA ARG A 121 1.73 -1.45 15.75
C ARG A 121 3.16 -1.64 15.26
N LEU A 122 3.51 -2.82 14.72
CA LEU A 122 4.80 -3.02 14.08
C LEU A 122 4.95 -1.99 12.95
N VAL A 123 6.03 -1.22 12.99
CA VAL A 123 6.37 -0.28 11.93
C VAL A 123 6.72 -1.07 10.68
N VAL A 124 6.00 -0.81 9.59
CA VAL A 124 6.24 -1.43 8.28
C VAL A 124 7.16 -0.54 7.44
N MET A 125 6.91 0.77 7.47
CA MET A 125 7.66 1.74 6.68
C MET A 125 7.71 3.08 7.42
N SER A 126 8.84 3.77 7.37
CA SER A 126 8.97 5.13 7.89
C SER A 126 9.78 5.97 6.91
N ARG A 127 9.10 6.85 6.17
CA ARG A 127 9.68 7.69 5.10
C ARG A 127 8.77 8.89 4.84
N LEU A 128 9.28 9.94 4.19
CA LEU A 128 8.52 11.14 3.84
C LEU A 128 7.85 11.84 5.04
N GLY A 129 8.38 11.64 6.26
CA GLY A 129 7.80 12.18 7.49
C GLY A 129 6.61 11.39 8.05
N TYR A 130 6.27 10.24 7.47
CA TYR A 130 5.20 9.36 7.95
C TYR A 130 5.75 8.03 8.46
N THR A 131 5.01 7.43 9.39
CA THR A 131 5.25 6.07 9.88
C THR A 131 4.01 5.23 9.61
N VAL A 132 4.15 4.27 8.68
CA VAL A 132 3.10 3.31 8.33
C VAL A 132 3.27 2.06 9.18
N THR A 133 2.22 1.67 9.90
CA THR A 133 2.22 0.47 10.73
C THR A 133 1.53 -0.71 10.05
N SER A 134 1.65 -1.90 10.64
CA SER A 134 0.93 -3.10 10.21
C SER A 134 -0.59 -2.92 10.27
N LYS A 135 -1.10 -2.09 11.19
CA LYS A 135 -2.53 -1.75 11.25
C LYS A 135 -2.94 -0.90 10.05
N ASP A 136 -2.14 0.09 9.69
CA ASP A 136 -2.42 0.96 8.53
C ASP A 136 -2.39 0.14 7.25
N LEU A 137 -1.36 -0.70 7.07
CA LEU A 137 -1.24 -1.57 5.89
C LEU A 137 -2.43 -2.53 5.73
N LYS A 138 -3.01 -3.04 6.82
CA LYS A 138 -4.22 -3.89 6.77
C LYS A 138 -5.42 -3.19 6.14
N THR A 139 -5.49 -1.85 6.23
CA THR A 139 -6.57 -1.07 5.62
C THR A 139 -6.55 -1.13 4.09
N VAL A 140 -5.38 -1.43 3.50
CA VAL A 140 -5.20 -1.54 2.04
C VAL A 140 -5.86 -2.79 1.47
N LEU A 141 -5.99 -3.86 2.26
CA LEU A 141 -6.39 -5.16 1.72
C LEU A 141 -7.89 -5.47 1.87
N GLY A 142 -8.35 -6.39 1.02
CA GLY A 142 -9.72 -6.89 1.03
C GLY A 142 -10.73 -5.80 0.75
N THR A 143 -11.73 -5.69 1.63
CA THR A 143 -12.84 -4.73 1.52
C THR A 143 -12.74 -3.59 2.54
N ASN A 144 -11.55 -3.37 3.11
CA ASN A 144 -11.31 -2.33 4.09
C ASN A 144 -11.21 -0.95 3.45
N TRP A 145 -11.57 0.09 4.21
CA TRP A 145 -11.41 1.48 3.83
C TRP A 145 -9.98 1.92 4.12
N LEU A 146 -9.33 2.55 3.14
CA LEU A 146 -8.03 3.17 3.38
C LEU A 146 -8.17 4.26 4.44
N ASN A 147 -7.17 4.35 5.32
CA ASN A 147 -7.07 5.47 6.25
C ASN A 147 -6.23 6.62 5.69
N ASP A 148 -6.26 7.73 6.41
CA ASP A 148 -5.49 8.94 6.15
C ASP A 148 -3.98 8.69 6.03
N VAL A 149 -3.39 7.88 6.91
CA VAL A 149 -1.96 7.55 6.87
C VAL A 149 -1.56 6.92 5.54
N ILE A 150 -2.37 5.98 5.03
CA ILE A 150 -2.11 5.32 3.74
C ILE A 150 -2.26 6.30 2.58
N ILE A 151 -3.32 7.13 2.58
CA ILE A 151 -3.54 8.13 1.53
C ILE A 151 -2.37 9.13 1.50
N ASP A 152 -2.02 9.71 2.65
CA ASP A 152 -0.95 10.71 2.75
C ASP A 152 0.39 10.15 2.31
N PHE A 153 0.73 8.95 2.79
CA PHE A 153 1.99 8.30 2.41
C PHE A 153 2.05 8.00 0.91
N TYR A 154 0.98 7.42 0.35
CA TYR A 154 0.95 7.04 -1.06
C TYR A 154 0.99 8.26 -1.98
N LEU A 155 0.22 9.32 -1.69
CA LEU A 155 0.27 10.56 -2.46
C LEU A 155 1.64 11.25 -2.35
N GLY A 156 2.33 11.11 -1.20
CA GLY A 156 3.73 11.50 -1.06
C GLY A 156 4.67 10.75 -2.00
N LEU A 157 4.51 9.42 -2.13
CA LEU A 157 5.28 8.62 -3.09
C LEU A 157 5.01 9.04 -4.55
N VAL A 158 3.74 9.34 -4.88
CA VAL A 158 3.37 9.85 -6.21
C VAL A 158 4.05 11.18 -6.52
N ALA A 159 4.05 12.12 -5.57
CA ALA A 159 4.68 13.42 -5.73
C ALA A 159 6.21 13.31 -5.89
N GLU A 160 6.85 12.48 -5.07
CA GLU A 160 8.30 12.24 -5.15
C GLU A 160 8.69 11.62 -6.51
N ARG A 161 8.01 10.54 -6.92
CA ARG A 161 8.30 9.89 -8.21
C ARG A 161 8.09 10.85 -9.38
N ALA A 162 7.11 11.75 -9.31
CA ALA A 162 6.92 12.77 -10.34
C ALA A 162 8.14 13.72 -10.42
N GLY A 163 8.69 14.14 -9.28
CA GLY A 163 9.88 14.98 -9.20
C GLY A 163 11.20 14.29 -9.59
N GLU A 164 11.28 12.96 -9.48
CA GLU A 164 12.42 12.16 -9.94
C GLU A 164 12.40 11.88 -11.45
N THR A 165 11.24 12.03 -12.10
CA THR A 165 11.09 11.75 -13.53
C THR A 165 11.64 12.90 -14.37
N PRO A 166 12.60 12.66 -15.30
CA PRO A 166 13.06 13.70 -16.23
C PRO A 166 11.89 14.28 -17.02
N ASP A 167 11.81 15.61 -17.09
CA ASP A 167 10.69 16.36 -17.69
C ASP A 167 9.29 16.02 -17.11
N GLY A 168 9.26 15.38 -15.93
CA GLY A 168 8.05 15.07 -15.20
C GLY A 168 7.35 16.30 -14.64
N LEU A 169 6.08 16.13 -14.28
CA LEU A 169 5.32 17.18 -13.61
C LEU A 169 5.87 17.43 -12.20
N ARG A 170 5.98 18.69 -11.81
CA ARG A 170 6.20 19.06 -10.41
C ARG A 170 4.88 18.87 -9.68
N VAL A 171 4.82 17.86 -8.83
CA VAL A 171 3.59 17.50 -8.10
C VAL A 171 3.82 17.74 -6.62
N HIS A 172 2.83 18.32 -5.95
CA HIS A 172 2.78 18.41 -4.50
C HIS A 172 1.51 17.73 -3.98
N ALA A 173 1.63 16.95 -2.91
CA ALA A 173 0.50 16.36 -2.22
C ALA A 173 0.28 17.06 -0.87
N LEU A 174 -0.91 17.62 -0.69
CA LEU A 174 -1.37 18.09 0.62
C LEU A 174 -1.91 16.90 1.43
N THR A 175 -1.85 17.01 2.75
CA THR A 175 -2.33 15.94 3.64
C THR A 175 -3.87 15.86 3.67
N ALA A 176 -4.41 14.70 4.00
CA ALA A 176 -5.83 14.43 4.20
C ALA A 176 -6.50 15.35 5.23
N HIS A 177 -5.70 15.94 6.11
CA HIS A 177 -6.17 16.87 7.12
C HIS A 177 -6.37 18.29 6.57
N PHE A 178 -5.65 18.67 5.52
CA PHE A 178 -5.61 20.05 5.00
C PHE A 178 -7.00 20.60 4.73
N PHE A 179 -7.79 19.89 3.91
CA PHE A 179 -9.09 20.41 3.49
C PHE A 179 -10.06 20.54 4.66
N ASN A 180 -10.03 19.61 5.61
CA ASN A 180 -10.88 19.65 6.80
C ASN A 180 -10.52 20.83 7.72
N VAL A 181 -9.22 21.09 7.93
CA VAL A 181 -8.78 22.25 8.71
C VAL A 181 -9.16 23.55 7.99
N LEU A 182 -8.93 23.63 6.68
CA LEU A 182 -9.31 24.79 5.87
C LEU A 182 -10.82 25.06 5.91
N ARG A 183 -11.65 24.03 5.71
CA ARG A 183 -13.12 24.14 5.71
C ARG A 183 -13.65 24.63 7.05
N ASN A 184 -13.09 24.11 8.16
CA ASN A 184 -13.64 24.34 9.50
C ASN A 184 -13.02 25.55 10.21
N ARG A 185 -11.76 25.86 9.95
CA ARG A 185 -10.99 26.89 10.67
C ARG A 185 -10.50 28.03 9.76
N GLY A 186 -10.73 27.92 8.45
CA GLY A 186 -10.34 28.94 7.48
C GLY A 186 -8.85 28.96 7.15
N TYR A 187 -8.47 29.93 6.31
CA TYR A 187 -7.13 30.07 5.76
C TYR A 187 -6.03 30.23 6.81
N ASP A 188 -6.26 31.03 7.85
CA ASP A 188 -5.22 31.35 8.83
C ASP A 188 -4.69 30.11 9.57
N ALA A 189 -5.53 29.08 9.72
CA ALA A 189 -5.15 27.80 10.33
C ALA A 189 -4.24 26.94 9.42
N VAL A 190 -4.28 27.15 8.11
CA VAL A 190 -3.47 26.42 7.11
C VAL A 190 -2.40 27.28 6.43
N ARG A 191 -2.34 28.58 6.72
CA ARG A 191 -1.48 29.58 6.07
C ARG A 191 0.01 29.20 6.00
N ARG A 192 0.50 28.46 7.00
CA ARG A 192 1.91 28.05 7.09
C ARG A 192 2.21 26.67 6.52
N TRP A 193 1.20 25.93 6.06
CA TRP A 193 1.35 24.54 5.62
C TRP A 193 2.16 24.44 4.32
N THR A 194 2.24 25.54 3.57
CA THR A 194 2.97 25.70 2.31
C THR A 194 4.18 26.62 2.46
N ASP A 195 4.62 26.99 3.67
CA ASP A 195 5.74 27.94 3.84
C ASP A 195 7.07 27.43 3.23
N SER A 196 7.28 26.12 3.20
CA SER A 196 8.45 25.49 2.59
C SER A 196 8.29 25.18 1.09
N LEU A 197 7.18 25.59 0.47
CA LEU A 197 6.84 25.28 -0.91
C LEU A 197 6.26 26.50 -1.63
N ASP A 198 6.79 26.81 -2.81
CA ASP A 198 6.10 27.71 -3.71
C ASP A 198 4.98 26.97 -4.47
N LEU A 199 3.75 27.03 -3.93
CA LEU A 199 2.57 26.38 -4.51
C LEU A 199 2.28 26.84 -5.95
N PHE A 200 2.73 28.03 -6.36
CA PHE A 200 2.51 28.54 -7.72
C PHE A 200 3.65 28.16 -8.68
N ALA A 201 4.66 27.46 -8.19
CA ALA A 201 5.77 26.91 -8.98
C ALA A 201 5.69 25.39 -9.12
N VAL A 202 4.57 24.76 -8.75
CA VAL A 202 4.30 23.35 -9.09
C VAL A 202 3.30 23.29 -10.24
N ASP A 203 3.19 22.14 -10.90
CA ASP A 203 2.24 21.93 -11.99
C ASP A 203 0.90 21.43 -11.46
N LEU A 204 0.94 20.45 -10.54
CA LEU A 204 -0.25 19.87 -9.90
C LEU A 204 -0.14 19.91 -8.37
N VAL A 205 -1.23 20.31 -7.71
CA VAL A 205 -1.43 20.10 -6.26
C VAL A 205 -2.53 19.08 -6.06
N LEU A 206 -2.18 17.94 -5.46
CA LEU A 206 -3.11 16.87 -5.09
C LEU A 206 -3.70 17.19 -3.72
N VAL A 207 -5.03 17.22 -3.63
CA VAL A 207 -5.76 17.49 -2.39
C VAL A 207 -6.73 16.34 -2.12
N PRO A 208 -6.35 15.36 -1.29
CA PRO A 208 -7.28 14.33 -0.85
C PRO A 208 -8.41 14.98 -0.04
N ILE A 209 -9.65 14.66 -0.39
CA ILE A 209 -10.85 15.16 0.26
C ILE A 209 -11.52 13.99 0.97
N HIS A 210 -11.61 14.08 2.30
CA HIS A 210 -12.38 13.15 3.12
C HIS A 210 -13.70 13.80 3.55
N ASP A 211 -14.82 13.33 3.02
CA ASP A 211 -16.14 13.82 3.39
C ASP A 211 -17.00 12.68 3.94
N SER A 212 -17.16 12.68 5.26
CA SER A 212 -17.80 11.61 6.05
C SER A 212 -17.15 10.24 5.87
N ASP A 213 -17.65 9.45 4.92
CA ASP A 213 -17.28 8.07 4.64
C ASP A 213 -16.69 7.88 3.23
N HIS A 214 -16.37 8.98 2.55
CA HIS A 214 -15.95 8.96 1.15
C HIS A 214 -14.67 9.74 0.91
N TRP A 215 -13.73 9.09 0.23
CA TRP A 215 -12.54 9.73 -0.32
C TRP A 215 -12.78 10.17 -1.76
N SER A 216 -12.42 11.41 -2.07
CA SER A 216 -12.30 11.92 -3.43
C SER A 216 -11.02 12.73 -3.58
N LEU A 217 -10.64 13.08 -4.80
CA LEU A 217 -9.44 13.84 -5.09
C LEU A 217 -9.79 15.14 -5.80
N ALA A 218 -9.40 16.27 -5.22
CA ALA A 218 -9.33 17.54 -5.94
C ALA A 218 -7.89 17.75 -6.42
N VAL A 219 -7.74 18.22 -7.65
CA VAL A 219 -6.43 18.56 -8.23
C VAL A 219 -6.47 20.02 -8.65
N LEU A 220 -5.60 20.83 -8.05
CA LEU A 220 -5.34 22.18 -8.53
C LEU A 220 -4.27 22.06 -9.61
N ASN A 221 -4.69 22.17 -10.86
CA ASN A 221 -3.77 22.24 -11.99
C ASN A 221 -3.36 23.70 -12.17
N ILE A 222 -2.19 24.04 -11.63
CA ILE A 222 -1.68 25.42 -11.61
C ILE A 222 -1.33 25.85 -13.03
N SER A 223 -0.71 24.96 -13.82
CA SER A 223 -0.27 25.23 -15.19
C SER A 223 -1.45 25.53 -16.12
N ASN A 224 -2.54 24.77 -15.99
CA ASN A 224 -3.76 24.95 -16.80
C ASN A 224 -4.84 25.80 -16.13
N ARG A 225 -4.58 26.32 -14.94
CA ARG A 225 -5.53 27.11 -14.14
C ARG A 225 -6.90 26.43 -14.00
N SER A 226 -6.92 25.22 -13.48
CA SER A 226 -8.18 24.49 -13.26
C SER A 226 -8.23 23.78 -11.90
N PHE A 227 -9.46 23.56 -11.45
CA PHE A 227 -9.80 22.68 -10.32
C PHE A 227 -10.52 21.46 -10.88
N ASP A 228 -9.83 20.32 -10.85
CA ASP A 228 -10.33 19.06 -11.38
C ASP A 228 -10.71 18.14 -10.23
N PHE A 229 -11.97 17.71 -10.22
CA PHE A 229 -12.52 16.85 -9.17
C PHE A 229 -12.73 15.44 -9.72
N TYR A 230 -12.04 14.48 -9.09
CA TYR A 230 -12.10 13.07 -9.39
C TYR A 230 -12.81 12.35 -8.25
N ASP A 231 -13.99 11.82 -8.56
CA ASP A 231 -14.84 11.12 -7.60
C ASP A 231 -15.31 9.81 -8.22
N SER A 232 -14.91 8.69 -7.62
CA SER A 232 -15.23 7.34 -8.08
C SER A 232 -16.71 6.95 -7.90
N MET A 233 -17.50 7.76 -7.18
CA MET A 233 -18.96 7.66 -7.11
C MET A 233 -19.67 8.73 -7.96
N GLY A 234 -18.93 9.58 -8.69
CA GLY A 234 -19.48 10.60 -9.58
C GLY A 234 -20.15 11.78 -8.86
N ARG A 235 -19.89 11.98 -7.56
CA ARG A 235 -20.46 13.10 -6.80
C ARG A 235 -19.85 14.43 -7.28
N LYS A 236 -20.62 15.51 -7.15
CA LYS A 236 -20.15 16.88 -7.39
C LYS A 236 -20.11 17.64 -6.09
N ASN A 237 -18.96 18.21 -5.75
CA ASN A 237 -18.77 18.96 -4.52
C ASN A 237 -18.41 20.43 -4.79
N TRP A 238 -19.43 21.24 -5.08
CA TRP A 238 -19.26 22.69 -5.33
C TRP A 238 -18.75 23.45 -4.11
N ASN A 239 -19.10 23.01 -2.90
CA ASN A 239 -18.62 23.62 -1.66
C ASN A 239 -17.10 23.44 -1.52
N CYS A 240 -16.58 22.27 -1.90
CA CYS A 240 -15.15 22.01 -1.98
C CYS A 240 -14.47 22.97 -2.95
N TYR A 241 -15.00 23.13 -4.17
CA TYR A 241 -14.50 24.11 -5.14
C TYR A 241 -14.46 25.54 -4.58
N GLN A 242 -15.57 26.02 -4.01
CA GLN A 242 -15.64 27.38 -3.45
C GLN A 242 -14.59 27.58 -2.35
N THR A 243 -14.42 26.58 -1.48
CA THR A 243 -13.44 26.61 -0.39
C THR A 243 -12.01 26.64 -0.92
N LEU A 244 -11.68 25.78 -1.88
CA LEU A 244 -10.33 25.71 -2.46
C LEU A 244 -10.00 26.95 -3.32
N MET A 245 -10.96 27.50 -4.06
CA MET A 245 -10.80 28.76 -4.78
C MET A 245 -10.57 29.94 -3.82
N ALA A 246 -11.31 30.00 -2.70
CA ALA A 246 -11.09 31.00 -1.67
C ALA A 246 -9.70 30.87 -1.02
N TYR A 247 -9.25 29.64 -0.77
CA TYR A 247 -7.89 29.35 -0.32
C TYR A 247 -6.85 29.86 -1.32
N LEU A 248 -6.95 29.48 -2.59
CA LEU A 248 -5.97 29.84 -3.62
C LEU A 248 -5.82 31.36 -3.77
N ARG A 249 -6.93 32.11 -3.70
CA ARG A 249 -6.90 33.59 -3.72
C ARG A 249 -6.15 34.18 -2.52
N LYS A 250 -6.41 33.65 -1.32
CA LYS A 250 -5.74 34.10 -0.10
C LYS A 250 -4.26 33.73 -0.11
N GLU A 251 -3.94 32.51 -0.55
CA GLU A 251 -2.58 32.01 -0.69
C GLU A 251 -1.77 32.85 -1.68
N HIS A 252 -2.34 33.19 -2.83
CA HIS A 252 -1.67 34.06 -3.81
C HIS A 252 -1.42 35.45 -3.23
N LYS A 253 -2.41 36.02 -2.53
CA LYS A 253 -2.25 37.31 -1.87
C LYS A 253 -1.17 37.27 -0.79
N ASP A 254 -1.11 36.22 0.02
CA ASP A 254 -0.13 36.07 1.09
C ASP A 254 1.29 35.89 0.55
N LYS A 255 1.48 34.93 -0.36
CA LYS A 255 2.82 34.52 -0.81
C LYS A 255 3.38 35.34 -1.96
N ARG A 256 2.52 35.99 -2.77
CA ARG A 256 2.94 36.84 -3.91
C ARG A 256 2.68 38.32 -3.69
N ASN A 257 2.02 38.70 -2.59
CA ASN A 257 1.60 40.08 -2.32
C ASN A 257 0.78 40.70 -3.47
N LEU A 258 0.02 39.86 -4.20
CA LEU A 258 -0.77 40.25 -5.37
C LEU A 258 -2.12 39.54 -5.36
N PRO A 259 -3.20 40.15 -5.85
CA PRO A 259 -4.44 39.42 -6.06
C PRO A 259 -4.23 38.33 -7.11
N LEU A 260 -4.84 37.15 -6.90
CA LEU A 260 -4.92 36.15 -7.95
C LEU A 260 -5.66 36.76 -9.16
N SER A 261 -5.22 36.42 -10.37
CA SER A 261 -5.96 36.75 -11.59
C SER A 261 -7.46 36.40 -11.45
N PRO A 262 -8.37 37.13 -12.13
CA PRO A 262 -9.81 36.92 -11.97
C PRO A 262 -10.20 35.44 -12.10
N SER A 263 -11.13 34.99 -11.25
CA SER A 263 -11.56 33.58 -11.23
C SER A 263 -12.22 33.11 -12.52
N SER A 264 -12.65 34.02 -13.40
CA SER A 264 -13.13 33.68 -14.75
C SER A 264 -12.05 33.01 -15.62
N LYS A 265 -10.77 33.11 -15.24
CA LYS A 265 -9.66 32.39 -15.88
C LYS A 265 -9.36 31.03 -15.27
N TRP A 266 -10.10 30.63 -14.23
CA TRP A 266 -9.94 29.35 -13.57
C TRP A 266 -11.16 28.48 -13.83
N GLU A 267 -10.94 27.31 -14.42
CA GLU A 267 -12.01 26.36 -14.72
C GLU A 267 -12.30 25.46 -13.53
N CYS A 268 -13.56 25.06 -13.37
CA CYS A 268 -13.98 24.03 -12.41
C CYS A 268 -14.53 22.85 -13.19
N ARG A 269 -13.89 21.69 -13.09
CA ARG A 269 -14.24 20.49 -13.86
C ARG A 269 -14.54 19.34 -12.90
N PHE A 270 -15.75 18.80 -12.98
CA PHE A 270 -16.10 17.53 -12.35
C PHE A 270 -15.91 16.44 -13.40
N MET A 271 -14.88 15.63 -13.23
CA MET A 271 -14.40 14.72 -14.26
C MET A 271 -15.42 13.61 -14.53
N LYS A 272 -15.61 13.29 -15.82
CA LYS A 272 -16.54 12.27 -16.31
C LYS A 272 -15.81 11.29 -17.22
N GLY A 273 -16.40 10.11 -17.43
CA GLY A 273 -15.77 9.08 -18.27
C GLY A 273 -14.50 8.49 -17.65
N ILE A 274 -14.30 8.69 -16.35
CA ILE A 274 -13.22 8.11 -15.57
C ILE A 274 -13.70 6.78 -14.96
N PRO A 275 -12.79 5.84 -14.60
CA PRO A 275 -13.18 4.62 -13.91
C PRO A 275 -13.95 4.92 -12.63
N VAL A 276 -15.05 4.21 -12.36
CA VAL A 276 -15.89 4.40 -11.17
C VAL A 276 -15.94 3.14 -10.32
N GLN A 277 -16.19 3.29 -9.03
CA GLN A 277 -16.34 2.16 -8.11
C GLN A 277 -17.75 1.56 -8.18
N GLY A 278 -17.84 0.25 -7.95
CA GLY A 278 -19.11 -0.48 -7.86
C GLY A 278 -19.54 -0.83 -6.43
N ASN A 279 -18.78 -0.40 -5.41
CA ASN A 279 -19.00 -0.72 -4.00
C ASN A 279 -18.82 0.53 -3.12
N SER A 280 -18.79 0.38 -1.79
CA SER A 280 -18.66 1.49 -0.83
C SER A 280 -17.26 1.66 -0.22
N HIS A 281 -16.27 0.82 -0.56
CA HIS A 281 -15.01 0.74 0.20
C HIS A 281 -13.74 1.03 -0.60
N ASP A 282 -13.83 1.08 -1.93
CA ASP A 282 -12.68 1.29 -2.80
C ASP A 282 -12.33 2.76 -3.06
N CYS A 283 -13.12 3.73 -2.57
CA CYS A 283 -12.95 5.16 -2.87
C CYS A 283 -11.52 5.67 -2.63
N GLY A 284 -10.88 5.26 -1.51
CA GLY A 284 -9.49 5.62 -1.24
C GLY A 284 -8.49 5.01 -2.23
N VAL A 285 -8.74 3.79 -2.72
CA VAL A 285 -7.90 3.15 -3.75
C VAL A 285 -8.01 3.90 -5.06
N PHE A 286 -9.22 4.31 -5.45
CA PHE A 286 -9.40 5.15 -6.64
C PHE A 286 -8.67 6.49 -6.52
N VAL A 287 -8.67 7.13 -5.34
CA VAL A 287 -7.87 8.36 -5.11
C VAL A 287 -6.38 8.11 -5.37
N CYS A 288 -5.81 7.03 -4.84
CA CYS A 288 -4.41 6.66 -5.08
C CYS A 288 -4.13 6.46 -6.59
N LEU A 289 -4.99 5.71 -7.29
CA LEU A 289 -4.80 5.38 -8.71
C LEU A 289 -5.00 6.60 -9.62
N TYR A 290 -5.99 7.46 -9.35
CA TYR A 290 -6.16 8.70 -10.10
C TYR A 290 -4.93 9.59 -9.96
N ALA A 291 -4.46 9.81 -8.72
CA ALA A 291 -3.29 10.64 -8.48
C ALA A 291 -2.04 10.12 -9.21
N GLU A 292 -1.82 8.80 -9.15
CA GLU A 292 -0.69 8.14 -9.79
C GLU A 292 -0.67 8.37 -11.31
N CYS A 293 -1.80 8.10 -11.98
CA CYS A 293 -1.96 8.28 -13.42
C CYS A 293 -1.84 9.75 -13.84
N LEU A 294 -2.49 10.66 -13.11
CA LEU A 294 -2.44 12.10 -13.39
C LEU A 294 -1.02 12.65 -13.27
N ALA A 295 -0.28 12.21 -12.26
CA ALA A 295 1.09 12.63 -12.06
C ALA A 295 2.06 12.07 -13.12
N ARG A 296 1.71 10.99 -13.84
CA ARG A 296 2.44 10.52 -15.03
C ARG A 296 1.94 11.15 -16.34
N GLY A 297 0.79 11.82 -16.32
CA GLY A 297 0.08 12.18 -17.55
C GLY A 297 -0.44 10.96 -18.32
N ALA A 298 -0.66 9.84 -17.63
CA ALA A 298 -1.12 8.58 -18.22
C ALA A 298 -2.66 8.48 -18.21
N PRO A 299 -3.27 7.77 -19.18
CA PRO A 299 -4.70 7.50 -19.15
C PRO A 299 -5.07 6.57 -17.99
N PHE A 300 -6.31 6.65 -17.52
CA PHE A 300 -6.83 5.73 -16.51
C PHE A 300 -7.13 4.37 -17.11
N ASN A 301 -6.12 3.51 -17.20
CA ASN A 301 -6.23 2.17 -17.78
C ASN A 301 -6.52 1.10 -16.71
N PHE A 302 -7.57 1.32 -15.92
CA PHE A 302 -8.02 0.38 -14.88
C PHE A 302 -9.53 0.46 -14.69
N SER A 303 -10.10 -0.56 -14.05
CA SER A 303 -11.53 -0.65 -13.75
C SER A 303 -11.78 -1.18 -12.34
N ALA A 304 -13.05 -1.17 -11.91
CA ALA A 304 -13.45 -1.79 -10.63
C ALA A 304 -13.03 -3.27 -10.51
N LYS A 305 -12.86 -4.00 -11.63
CA LYS A 305 -12.45 -5.41 -11.62
C LYS A 305 -10.98 -5.58 -11.22
N ASP A 306 -10.16 -4.57 -11.44
CA ASP A 306 -8.72 -4.61 -11.19
C ASP A 306 -8.38 -4.26 -9.74
N ILE A 307 -9.32 -3.65 -9.01
CA ILE A 307 -9.05 -3.04 -7.70
C ILE A 307 -8.54 -4.03 -6.66
N GLN A 308 -9.07 -5.26 -6.64
CA GLN A 308 -8.59 -6.27 -5.69
C GLN A 308 -7.12 -6.65 -5.92
N ARG A 309 -6.68 -6.66 -7.18
CA ARG A 309 -5.27 -6.87 -7.56
C ARG A 309 -4.44 -5.62 -7.23
N LEU A 310 -4.92 -4.44 -7.61
CA LEU A 310 -4.23 -3.16 -7.39
C LEU A 310 -4.03 -2.82 -5.91
N ARG A 311 -4.93 -3.27 -5.01
CA ARG A 311 -4.74 -3.19 -3.56
C ARG A 311 -3.44 -3.85 -3.10
N TYR A 312 -3.07 -5.00 -3.68
CA TYR A 312 -1.80 -5.65 -3.34
C TYR A 312 -0.59 -4.91 -3.89
N ILE A 313 -0.71 -4.30 -5.07
CA ILE A 313 0.34 -3.45 -5.65
C ILE A 313 0.56 -2.23 -4.75
N ILE A 314 -0.50 -1.51 -4.38
CA ILE A 314 -0.42 -0.37 -3.46
C ILE A 314 0.20 -0.79 -2.13
N ALA A 315 -0.23 -1.91 -1.55
CA ALA A 315 0.34 -2.41 -0.30
C ALA A 315 1.86 -2.67 -0.44
N TYR A 316 2.28 -3.27 -1.55
CA TYR A 316 3.68 -3.54 -1.82
C TYR A 316 4.49 -2.26 -2.05
N GLU A 317 4.00 -1.30 -2.82
CA GLU A 317 4.65 0.00 -3.04
C GLU A 317 4.81 0.79 -1.73
N ILE A 318 3.85 0.66 -0.82
CA ILE A 318 3.94 1.24 0.53
C ILE A 318 5.01 0.54 1.35
N MET A 319 5.07 -0.80 1.29
CA MET A 319 6.05 -1.61 2.01
C MET A 319 7.48 -1.44 1.47
N SER A 320 7.64 -1.21 0.17
CA SER A 320 8.93 -0.89 -0.46
C SER A 320 9.30 0.58 -0.28
N GLY A 321 8.31 1.43 0.02
CA GLY A 321 8.47 2.87 0.10
C GLY A 321 8.78 3.50 -1.26
N LYS A 322 8.40 2.85 -2.36
CA LYS A 322 8.65 3.28 -3.74
C LYS A 322 7.57 2.76 -4.68
N LEU A 323 7.08 3.62 -5.58
CA LEU A 323 6.16 3.21 -6.64
C LEU A 323 6.85 2.29 -7.65
N MET A 324 6.11 1.33 -8.18
CA MET A 324 6.60 0.47 -9.25
C MET A 324 6.61 1.23 -10.58
N ASP A 325 7.58 0.89 -11.42
CA ASP A 325 7.58 1.30 -12.82
C ASP A 325 6.67 0.34 -13.58
N HIS A 326 5.39 0.68 -13.64
CA HIS A 326 4.44 -0.01 -14.50
C HIS A 326 4.81 0.34 -15.95
N GLN A 327 5.31 -0.64 -16.72
CA GLN A 327 5.46 -0.45 -18.15
C GLN A 327 4.07 -0.18 -18.73
N SER A 328 3.97 1.00 -19.33
CA SER A 328 2.77 1.63 -19.93
C SER A 328 2.03 0.75 -20.92
#